data_AF-A0A9R1CBC3-F1
#
_entry.id   AF-A0A9R1CBC3-F1
#
_cell.length_a   1.000
_cell.length_b   1.000
_cell.length_c   1.000
_cell.angle_alpha   90.00
_cell.angle_beta   90.00
_cell.angle_gamma   90.00
#
_symmetry.space_group_name_H-M   'P 1'
#
loop_
_entity.id
_entity.type
_entity.pdbx_description
1 polymer ?
#
loop_
_entity_poly.entity_id
_entity_poly.type
_entity_poly.pdbx_seq_one_letter_code
_entity_poly.pdbx_strand_id
1 'polypeptide(L)'
;MKQSELHWIALSPNVFVDYTEGKILLYNTRNYKCITSTDTRLINLIREFYRPENLGVLSLDEFEKMTSNDVRVANNMNMFVSVKNSTKPLNFLPILNLQHDLTKNMSGGLKEIKGKLSLLSSLFIQINYGYADSKVSFYRNLTSKQYATPCFSEEKTTLRVDFVEQILKEACLSSIHNVHIIIGSPMINIMEYIRIFERYNFQYYLHIYSDIVYEFLSHISDYSSVSKINFVVFCDRYSNPNIAQRLIKESKDCGNFEFINLIDEVDRLLSCSSSAMKMLPVWTENNFDFFWRRGIFPWMSLHSPN
;
A
#
# COMPACT_ATOMS: atom_id res chain seq x y z
N MET A 1 -23.67 22.62 -33.51
CA MET A 1 -23.82 21.20 -33.91
C MET A 1 -23.99 20.37 -32.66
N LYS A 2 -25.05 19.57 -32.52
CA LYS A 2 -25.10 18.55 -31.47
C LYS A 2 -24.04 17.51 -31.82
N GLN A 3 -23.03 17.36 -30.97
CA GLN A 3 -22.04 16.29 -31.11
C GLN A 3 -22.79 14.96 -31.03
N SER A 4 -22.63 14.09 -32.03
CA SER A 4 -23.23 12.76 -32.01
C SER A 4 -22.62 11.96 -30.85
N GLU A 5 -23.44 11.52 -29.90
CA GLU A 5 -22.98 10.66 -28.81
C GLU A 5 -22.56 9.31 -29.38
N LEU A 6 -21.28 8.94 -29.20
CA LEU A 6 -20.77 7.62 -29.55
C LEU A 6 -20.96 6.68 -28.36
N HIS A 7 -21.22 5.41 -28.68
CA HIS A 7 -21.41 4.36 -27.68
C HIS A 7 -20.10 3.59 -27.48
N TRP A 8 -19.60 3.64 -26.26
CA TRP A 8 -18.38 2.98 -25.84
C TRP A 8 -18.71 1.90 -24.81
N ILE A 9 -17.90 0.85 -24.79
CA ILE A 9 -17.91 -0.18 -23.78
C ILE A 9 -16.57 -0.13 -23.05
N ALA A 10 -16.60 -0.17 -21.73
CA ALA A 10 -15.42 -0.23 -20.87
C ALA A 10 -15.46 -1.50 -20.02
N LEU A 11 -14.30 -2.05 -19.69
CA LEU A 11 -14.22 -2.99 -18.57
C LEU A 11 -14.59 -2.24 -17.28
N SER A 12 -15.50 -2.80 -16.49
CA SER A 12 -15.91 -2.16 -15.24
C SER A 12 -14.70 -1.89 -14.33
N PRO A 13 -14.60 -0.72 -13.70
CA PRO A 13 -13.50 -0.38 -12.79
C PRO A 13 -13.53 -1.19 -11.48
N ASN A 14 -14.51 -2.08 -11.31
CA ASN A 14 -14.56 -3.01 -10.19
C ASN A 14 -14.20 -4.44 -10.62
N VAL A 15 -13.73 -4.65 -11.85
CA VAL A 15 -13.47 -6.00 -12.37
C VAL A 15 -11.99 -6.29 -12.42
N PHE A 16 -11.57 -7.20 -11.55
CA PHE A 16 -10.27 -7.81 -11.64
C PHE A 16 -10.22 -8.85 -12.75
N VAL A 17 -9.06 -8.93 -13.41
CA VAL A 17 -8.75 -9.90 -14.46
C VAL A 17 -7.50 -10.68 -14.08
N ASP A 18 -7.59 -12.00 -14.12
CA ASP A 18 -6.44 -12.90 -14.00
C ASP A 18 -6.33 -13.80 -15.23
N TYR A 19 -5.14 -13.84 -15.83
CA TYR A 19 -4.82 -14.71 -16.95
C TYR A 19 -4.03 -15.90 -16.42
N THR A 20 -4.59 -17.10 -16.59
CA THR A 20 -3.91 -18.35 -16.29
C THR A 20 -3.74 -19.15 -17.57
N GLU A 21 -2.96 -20.24 -17.55
CA GLU A 21 -2.66 -21.04 -18.75
C GLU A 21 -3.93 -21.43 -19.54
N GLY A 22 -4.19 -20.71 -20.63
CA GLY A 22 -5.36 -20.90 -21.50
C GLY A 22 -6.72 -20.48 -20.92
N LYS A 23 -6.76 -19.80 -19.76
CA LYS A 23 -8.00 -19.39 -19.09
C LYS A 23 -7.95 -17.94 -18.62
N ILE A 24 -9.13 -17.35 -18.47
CA ILE A 24 -9.32 -16.04 -17.87
C ILE A 24 -10.31 -16.12 -16.72
N LEU A 25 -10.01 -15.43 -15.63
CA LEU A 25 -10.91 -15.16 -14.52
C LEU A 25 -11.26 -13.68 -14.53
N LEU A 26 -12.55 -13.37 -14.52
CA LEU A 26 -13.07 -12.03 -14.27
C LEU A 26 -13.80 -12.04 -12.93
N TYR A 27 -13.41 -11.15 -12.02
CA TYR A 27 -14.01 -11.03 -10.69
C TYR A 27 -14.44 -9.60 -10.41
N ASN A 28 -15.74 -9.39 -10.19
CA ASN A 28 -16.27 -8.07 -9.87
C ASN A 28 -16.24 -7.85 -8.35
N THR A 29 -15.33 -7.01 -7.87
CA THR A 29 -15.11 -6.69 -6.45
C THR A 29 -16.28 -5.98 -5.79
N ARG A 30 -17.20 -5.38 -6.58
CA ARG A 30 -18.38 -4.67 -6.06
C ARG A 30 -19.55 -5.60 -5.79
N ASN A 31 -19.79 -6.57 -6.68
CA ASN A 31 -20.95 -7.47 -6.58
C ASN A 31 -20.58 -8.94 -6.31
N TYR A 32 -19.28 -9.22 -6.17
CA TYR A 32 -18.70 -10.51 -5.82
C TYR A 32 -18.95 -11.64 -6.83
N LYS A 33 -19.44 -11.32 -8.04
CA LYS A 33 -19.61 -12.30 -9.11
C LYS A 33 -18.27 -12.62 -9.76
N CYS A 34 -18.08 -13.87 -10.17
CA CYS A 34 -16.93 -14.32 -10.91
C CYS A 34 -17.34 -15.15 -12.13
N ILE A 35 -16.52 -15.10 -13.18
CA ILE A 35 -16.58 -16.01 -14.31
C ILE A 35 -15.16 -16.47 -14.64
N THR A 36 -14.99 -17.79 -14.73
CA THR A 36 -13.77 -18.42 -15.24
C THR A 36 -14.08 -19.02 -16.60
N SER A 37 -13.29 -18.70 -17.62
CA SER A 37 -13.58 -19.06 -19.00
C SER A 37 -12.33 -19.48 -19.77
N THR A 38 -12.49 -20.44 -20.68
CA THR A 38 -11.52 -20.83 -21.73
C THR A 38 -11.88 -20.25 -23.09
N ASP A 39 -12.97 -19.47 -23.18
CA ASP A 39 -13.44 -18.91 -24.45
C ASP A 39 -12.44 -17.90 -25.01
N THR A 40 -11.90 -18.22 -26.19
CA THR A 40 -10.89 -17.40 -26.85
C THR A 40 -11.42 -16.03 -27.23
N ARG A 41 -12.73 -15.89 -27.48
CA ARG A 41 -13.34 -14.59 -27.77
C ARG A 41 -13.35 -13.69 -26.53
N LEU A 42 -13.79 -14.20 -25.38
CA LEU A 42 -13.71 -13.46 -24.12
C LEU A 42 -12.25 -13.11 -23.76
N ILE A 43 -11.33 -14.06 -23.88
CA ILE A 43 -9.91 -13.82 -23.58
C ILE A 43 -9.34 -12.70 -24.48
N ASN A 44 -9.58 -12.77 -25.79
CA ASN A 44 -9.09 -11.78 -26.74
C ASN A 44 -9.76 -10.41 -26.54
N LEU A 45 -11.06 -10.39 -26.26
CA LEU A 45 -11.78 -9.15 -25.94
C LEU A 45 -11.16 -8.44 -24.73
N ILE A 46 -10.86 -9.18 -23.66
CA ILE A 46 -10.21 -8.58 -22.49
C ILE A 46 -8.80 -8.09 -22.86
N ARG A 47 -8.03 -8.85 -23.65
CA ARG A 47 -6.72 -8.38 -24.14
C ARG A 47 -6.81 -7.09 -24.95
N GLU A 48 -7.85 -6.90 -25.77
CA GLU A 48 -8.07 -5.65 -26.48
C GLU A 48 -8.25 -4.46 -25.52
N PHE A 49 -9.00 -4.62 -24.43
CA PHE A 49 -9.13 -3.57 -23.41
C PHE A 49 -7.78 -3.15 -22.80
N TYR A 50 -6.86 -4.10 -22.62
CA TYR A 50 -5.52 -3.85 -22.07
C TYR A 50 -4.52 -3.29 -23.09
N ARG A 51 -4.86 -3.20 -24.38
CA ARG A 51 -3.96 -2.57 -25.35
C ARG A 51 -3.83 -1.07 -25.08
N PRO A 52 -2.60 -0.50 -25.12
CA PRO A 52 -2.39 0.93 -24.86
C PRO A 52 -3.24 1.85 -25.73
N GLU A 53 -3.40 1.53 -27.01
CA GLU A 53 -4.23 2.28 -27.98
C GLU A 53 -5.73 2.29 -27.64
N ASN A 54 -6.18 1.32 -26.83
CA ASN A 54 -7.57 1.19 -26.43
C ASN A 54 -7.91 1.94 -25.14
N LEU A 55 -6.93 2.33 -24.33
CA LEU A 55 -7.15 3.14 -23.14
C LEU A 55 -8.25 2.56 -22.20
N GLY A 56 -8.37 1.23 -22.16
CA GLY A 56 -9.38 0.53 -21.36
C GLY A 56 -10.81 0.58 -21.91
N VAL A 57 -11.01 1.02 -23.17
CA VAL A 57 -12.33 1.24 -23.78
C VAL A 57 -12.36 0.82 -25.26
N LEU A 58 -13.45 0.18 -25.67
CA LEU A 58 -13.74 -0.19 -27.06
C LEU A 58 -15.02 0.48 -27.54
N SER A 59 -15.17 0.65 -28.85
CA SER A 59 -16.46 1.02 -29.44
C SER A 59 -17.46 -0.14 -29.31
N LEU A 60 -18.76 0.19 -29.36
CA LEU A 60 -19.80 -0.84 -29.36
C LEU A 60 -19.61 -1.86 -30.49
N ASP A 61 -19.28 -1.40 -31.70
CA ASP A 61 -19.09 -2.28 -32.86
C ASP A 61 -17.90 -3.25 -32.68
N GLU A 62 -16.80 -2.78 -32.07
CA GLU A 62 -15.64 -3.63 -31.75
C GLU A 62 -16.00 -4.68 -30.70
N PHE A 63 -16.76 -4.29 -29.67
CA PHE A 63 -17.23 -5.20 -28.64
C PHE A 63 -18.19 -6.27 -29.20
N GLU A 64 -19.14 -5.87 -30.05
CA GLU A 64 -20.12 -6.78 -30.65
C GLU A 64 -19.46 -7.81 -31.57
N LYS A 65 -18.42 -7.44 -32.33
CA LYS A 65 -17.64 -8.38 -33.16
C LYS A 65 -17.00 -9.52 -32.37
N MET A 66 -16.67 -9.29 -31.10
CA MET A 66 -16.08 -10.30 -30.21
C MET A 66 -17.11 -10.99 -29.32
N THR A 67 -18.40 -10.72 -29.49
CA THR A 67 -19.44 -11.29 -28.64
C THR A 67 -19.52 -12.82 -28.80
N SER A 68 -19.52 -13.50 -27.67
CA SER A 68 -19.71 -14.93 -27.48
C SER A 68 -20.72 -15.18 -26.36
N ASN A 69 -21.05 -16.45 -26.09
CA ASN A 69 -21.88 -16.77 -24.93
C ASN A 69 -21.25 -16.28 -23.62
N ASP A 70 -19.95 -16.52 -23.43
CA ASP A 70 -19.25 -16.12 -22.21
C ASP A 70 -19.13 -14.60 -22.08
N VAL A 71 -18.96 -13.88 -23.19
CA VAL A 71 -19.04 -12.40 -23.19
C VAL A 71 -20.43 -11.92 -22.76
N ARG A 72 -21.51 -12.56 -23.22
CA ARG A 72 -22.88 -12.21 -22.81
C ARG A 72 -23.12 -12.51 -21.33
N VAL A 73 -22.61 -13.63 -20.82
CA VAL A 73 -22.67 -13.97 -19.40
C VAL A 73 -21.89 -12.94 -18.57
N ALA A 74 -20.66 -12.63 -18.96
CA ALA A 74 -19.84 -11.61 -18.30
C ALA A 74 -20.53 -10.22 -18.31
N ASN A 75 -21.16 -9.85 -19.42
CA ASN A 75 -21.95 -8.62 -19.52
C ASN A 75 -23.13 -8.61 -18.54
N ASN A 76 -23.88 -9.71 -18.45
CA ASN A 76 -24.98 -9.86 -17.49
C ASN A 76 -24.51 -9.88 -16.01
N MET A 77 -23.23 -10.19 -15.77
CA MET A 77 -22.60 -10.08 -14.45
C MET A 77 -22.06 -8.67 -14.15
N ASN A 78 -22.34 -7.69 -15.01
CA ASN A 78 -21.84 -6.32 -14.93
C ASN A 78 -20.30 -6.25 -14.97
N MET A 79 -19.68 -7.11 -15.78
CA MET A 79 -18.23 -7.04 -16.01
C MET A 79 -17.85 -5.89 -16.93
N PHE A 80 -18.78 -5.45 -17.78
CA PHE A 80 -18.62 -4.33 -18.70
C PHE A 80 -19.60 -3.20 -18.37
N VAL A 81 -19.25 -1.97 -18.75
CA VAL A 81 -20.07 -0.78 -18.57
C VAL A 81 -20.19 -0.06 -19.90
N SER A 82 -21.42 0.32 -20.27
CA SER A 82 -21.66 1.17 -21.43
C SER A 82 -21.52 2.64 -21.04
N VAL A 83 -20.77 3.40 -21.84
CA VAL A 83 -20.51 4.82 -21.65
C VAL A 83 -20.88 5.55 -22.93
N LYS A 84 -21.75 6.55 -22.82
CA LYS A 84 -22.04 7.47 -23.94
C LYS A 84 -21.14 8.69 -23.81
N ASN A 85 -20.33 8.93 -24.83
CA ASN A 85 -19.46 10.10 -24.85
C ASN A 85 -19.14 10.50 -26.29
N SER A 86 -19.00 11.81 -26.54
CA SER A 86 -18.67 12.35 -27.87
C SER A 86 -17.23 12.02 -28.29
N THR A 87 -16.34 11.78 -27.31
CA THR A 87 -14.95 11.38 -27.51
C THR A 87 -14.66 10.06 -26.81
N LYS A 88 -13.65 9.31 -27.28
CA LYS A 88 -13.22 8.06 -26.63
C LYS A 88 -12.85 8.33 -25.16
N PRO A 89 -13.57 7.74 -24.19
CA PRO A 89 -13.25 7.94 -22.78
C PRO A 89 -11.98 7.18 -22.42
N LEU A 90 -11.29 7.67 -21.38
CA LEU A 90 -10.18 6.98 -20.75
C LEU A 90 -10.73 6.16 -19.59
N ASN A 91 -10.42 4.87 -19.55
CA ASN A 91 -10.74 3.99 -18.43
C ASN A 91 -9.46 3.38 -17.87
N PHE A 92 -9.08 3.79 -16.67
CA PHE A 92 -7.99 3.14 -15.95
C PHE A 92 -8.47 1.77 -15.50
N LEU A 93 -7.86 0.72 -16.06
CA LEU A 93 -8.18 -0.65 -15.68
C LEU A 93 -7.83 -0.85 -14.20
N PRO A 94 -8.72 -1.49 -13.42
CA PRO A 94 -8.56 -1.54 -11.99
C PRO A 94 -7.33 -2.36 -11.59
N ILE A 95 -6.57 -1.81 -10.64
CA ILE A 95 -5.48 -2.50 -9.96
C ILE A 95 -6.08 -3.13 -8.70
N LEU A 96 -5.82 -4.42 -8.50
CA LEU A 96 -6.41 -5.17 -7.41
C LEU A 96 -5.86 -4.72 -6.04
N ASN A 97 -6.74 -4.50 -5.07
CA ASN A 97 -6.38 -4.25 -3.68
C ASN A 97 -6.63 -5.52 -2.84
N LEU A 98 -5.64 -6.43 -2.84
CA LEU A 98 -5.72 -7.74 -2.17
C LEU A 98 -6.07 -7.60 -0.68
N GLN A 99 -5.57 -6.55 -0.02
CA GLN A 99 -5.69 -6.40 1.43
C GLN A 99 -7.12 -6.07 1.86
N HIS A 100 -7.80 -5.15 1.17
CA HIS A 100 -9.21 -4.85 1.43
C HIS A 100 -10.10 -6.10 1.21
N ASP A 101 -9.83 -6.88 0.16
CA ASP A 101 -10.68 -8.01 -0.20
C ASP A 101 -10.44 -9.24 0.70
N LEU A 102 -9.22 -9.44 1.20
CA LEU A 102 -8.90 -10.47 2.21
C LEU A 102 -9.61 -10.19 3.54
N THR A 103 -9.67 -8.93 3.99
CA THR A 103 -10.29 -8.57 5.28
C THR A 103 -11.80 -8.80 5.33
N LYS A 104 -12.48 -8.84 4.17
CA LYS A 104 -13.94 -9.06 4.10
C LYS A 104 -14.37 -10.54 4.05
N ASN A 105 -13.44 -11.50 4.12
CA ASN A 105 -13.75 -12.94 4.26
C ASN A 105 -14.71 -13.54 3.19
N MET A 106 -14.77 -12.95 1.99
CA MET A 106 -15.59 -13.43 0.86
C MET A 106 -14.83 -14.55 0.11
N SER A 107 -14.76 -15.72 0.73
CA SER A 107 -13.79 -16.81 0.49
C SER A 107 -14.00 -17.69 -0.77
N GLY A 108 -14.76 -17.22 -1.76
CA GLY A 108 -14.98 -17.92 -3.04
C GLY A 108 -13.99 -17.53 -4.13
N GLY A 109 -14.16 -16.34 -4.72
CA GLY A 109 -13.41 -15.90 -5.89
C GLY A 109 -11.91 -15.70 -5.65
N LEU A 110 -11.50 -15.30 -4.44
CA LEU A 110 -10.09 -15.13 -4.11
C LEU A 110 -9.31 -16.45 -4.19
N LYS A 111 -9.92 -17.62 -3.95
CA LYS A 111 -9.21 -18.91 -4.04
C LYS A 111 -8.83 -19.27 -5.48
N GLU A 112 -9.55 -18.74 -6.47
CA GLU A 112 -9.34 -19.04 -7.88
C GLU A 112 -8.26 -18.18 -8.54
N ILE A 113 -7.92 -17.02 -7.96
CA ILE A 113 -6.83 -16.16 -8.44
C ILE A 113 -5.51 -16.92 -8.28
N LYS A 114 -4.90 -17.31 -9.40
CA LYS A 114 -3.56 -17.91 -9.39
C LYS A 114 -2.53 -16.78 -9.54
N GLY A 115 -1.33 -16.97 -9.00
CA GLY A 115 -0.27 -15.96 -9.14
C GLY A 115 -0.43 -14.70 -8.29
N LYS A 116 -1.23 -14.70 -7.20
CA LYS A 116 -1.40 -13.55 -6.27
C LYS A 116 -0.09 -12.89 -5.82
N LEU A 117 1.00 -13.64 -5.76
CA LEU A 117 2.33 -13.14 -5.43
C LEU A 117 2.85 -12.12 -6.44
N SER A 118 2.41 -12.15 -7.70
CA SER A 118 2.75 -11.16 -8.74
C SER A 118 2.05 -9.82 -8.55
N LEU A 119 1.05 -9.75 -7.66
CA LEU A 119 0.33 -8.53 -7.32
C LEU A 119 0.93 -7.84 -6.09
N LEU A 120 1.85 -8.49 -5.38
CA LEU A 120 2.54 -7.92 -4.24
C LEU A 120 3.73 -7.09 -4.74
N SER A 121 3.64 -5.78 -4.61
CA SER A 121 4.73 -4.86 -4.95
C SER A 121 5.66 -4.58 -3.78
N SER A 122 5.17 -4.79 -2.54
CA SER A 122 5.90 -4.43 -1.32
C SER A 122 5.49 -5.33 -0.16
N LEU A 123 6.42 -5.54 0.77
CA LEU A 123 6.24 -6.36 1.97
C LEU A 123 6.50 -5.53 3.21
N PHE A 124 5.64 -5.63 4.22
CA PHE A 124 5.82 -4.96 5.52
C PHE A 124 6.04 -6.03 6.60
N ILE A 125 7.14 -5.91 7.35
CA ILE A 125 7.52 -6.84 8.41
C ILE A 125 7.77 -6.05 9.68
N GLN A 126 6.94 -6.26 10.71
CA GLN A 126 7.21 -5.72 12.03
C GLN A 126 8.10 -6.67 12.83
N ILE A 127 9.30 -6.20 13.17
CA ILE A 127 10.30 -7.01 13.88
C ILE A 127 9.97 -7.09 15.37
N ASN A 128 9.59 -5.99 15.98
CA ASN A 128 9.23 -5.94 17.40
C ASN A 128 8.20 -4.85 17.69
N TYR A 129 7.62 -4.92 18.88
CA TYR A 129 6.79 -3.84 19.41
C TYR A 129 7.64 -2.80 20.13
N GLY A 130 7.16 -1.56 20.12
CA GLY A 130 7.65 -0.52 21.00
C GLY A 130 7.09 -0.63 22.40
N TYR A 131 7.78 0.02 23.34
CA TYR A 131 7.36 0.13 24.73
C TYR A 131 7.48 1.57 25.18
N ALA A 132 6.39 2.10 25.74
CA ALA A 132 6.33 3.45 26.31
C ALA A 132 5.19 3.52 27.33
N ASP A 133 5.07 4.64 28.04
CA ASP A 133 3.92 4.89 28.90
C ASP A 133 2.58 4.80 28.14
N SER A 134 1.47 4.68 28.88
CA SER A 134 0.15 4.42 28.32
C SER A 134 -0.33 5.52 27.35
N LYS A 135 0.06 6.77 27.54
CA LYS A 135 -0.36 7.88 26.67
C LYS A 135 0.38 7.82 25.33
N VAL A 136 1.70 7.65 25.37
CA VAL A 136 2.53 7.54 24.17
C VAL A 136 2.14 6.30 23.38
N SER A 137 2.02 5.15 24.05
CA SER A 137 1.63 3.88 23.43
C SER A 137 0.24 3.96 22.79
N PHE A 138 -0.74 4.59 23.46
CA PHE A 138 -2.08 4.80 22.90
C PHE A 138 -2.04 5.63 21.60
N TYR A 139 -1.36 6.77 21.62
CA TYR A 139 -1.25 7.65 20.45
C TYR A 139 -0.53 6.97 19.28
N ARG A 140 0.61 6.32 19.53
CA ARG A 140 1.39 5.65 18.48
C ARG A 140 0.66 4.43 17.93
N ASN A 141 -0.16 3.75 18.73
CA ASN A 141 -1.07 2.69 18.25
C ASN A 141 -2.27 3.22 17.44
N LEU A 142 -2.77 4.42 17.71
CA LEU A 142 -3.75 5.07 16.81
C LEU A 142 -3.11 5.42 15.47
N THR A 143 -1.85 5.86 15.51
CA THR A 143 -1.07 6.19 14.31
C THR A 143 -0.78 4.95 13.46
N SER A 144 -0.41 3.82 14.06
CA SER A 144 -0.06 2.59 13.33
C SER A 144 -1.25 1.94 12.60
N LYS A 145 -2.48 2.30 12.97
CA LYS A 145 -3.70 1.93 12.23
C LYS A 145 -3.87 2.74 10.93
N GLN A 146 -3.20 3.88 10.82
CA GLN A 146 -3.32 4.82 9.69
C GLN A 146 -2.09 4.78 8.79
N TYR A 147 -0.92 4.52 9.36
CA TYR A 147 0.38 4.55 8.69
C TYR A 147 1.25 3.37 9.11
N ALA A 148 2.26 3.05 8.29
CA ALA A 148 3.20 1.95 8.55
C ALA A 148 4.22 2.29 9.66
N THR A 149 3.75 2.75 10.82
CA THR A 149 4.58 3.06 11.98
C THR A 149 4.65 1.88 12.95
N PRO A 150 5.68 1.80 13.79
CA PRO A 150 5.74 0.79 14.84
C PRO A 150 4.52 0.77 15.75
N CYS A 151 4.01 -0.43 16.06
CA CYS A 151 3.00 -0.64 17.09
C CYS A 151 3.67 -0.82 18.46
N PHE A 152 2.94 -0.48 19.52
CA PHE A 152 3.39 -0.54 20.91
C PHE A 152 2.57 -1.59 21.67
N SER A 153 3.25 -2.41 22.47
CA SER A 153 2.65 -3.48 23.26
C SER A 153 3.42 -3.64 24.57
N GLU A 154 2.71 -4.13 25.61
CA GLU A 154 3.36 -4.56 26.85
C GLU A 154 4.14 -5.88 26.65
N GLU A 155 3.76 -6.67 25.65
CA GLU A 155 4.43 -7.91 25.30
C GLU A 155 5.73 -7.63 24.53
N LYS A 156 6.85 -8.04 25.12
CA LYS A 156 8.17 -7.95 24.49
C LYS A 156 8.40 -9.13 23.57
N THR A 157 7.80 -9.10 22.40
CA THR A 157 8.03 -10.10 21.35
C THR A 157 8.90 -9.52 20.24
N THR A 158 9.91 -10.28 19.83
CA THR A 158 10.76 -9.97 18.68
C THR A 158 10.70 -11.14 17.70
N LEU A 159 10.43 -10.85 16.43
CA LEU A 159 10.45 -11.82 15.35
C LEU A 159 11.87 -12.33 15.17
N ARG A 160 12.07 -13.65 15.25
CA ARG A 160 13.42 -14.22 15.15
C ARG A 160 14.02 -14.00 13.77
N VAL A 161 15.33 -13.81 13.75
CA VAL A 161 16.18 -13.57 12.60
C VAL A 161 16.02 -14.65 11.51
N ASP A 162 15.93 -15.93 11.91
CA ASP A 162 15.74 -17.07 11.00
C ASP A 162 14.37 -17.05 10.29
N PHE A 163 13.32 -16.61 10.98
CA PHE A 163 12.01 -16.41 10.34
C PHE A 163 12.02 -15.26 9.34
N VAL A 164 12.73 -14.16 9.63
CA VAL A 164 12.89 -13.05 8.68
C VAL A 164 13.62 -13.53 7.43
N GLU A 165 14.71 -14.28 7.58
CA GLU A 165 15.44 -14.87 6.44
C GLU A 165 14.54 -15.77 5.59
N GLN A 166 13.72 -16.61 6.23
CA GLN A 166 12.76 -17.46 5.52
C GLN A 166 11.73 -16.64 4.74
N ILE A 167 11.17 -15.59 5.35
CA ILE A 167 10.21 -14.69 4.68
C ILE A 167 10.85 -14.05 3.44
N LEU A 168 12.08 -13.53 3.56
CA LEU A 168 12.78 -12.87 2.45
C LEU A 168 13.12 -13.86 1.34
N LYS A 169 13.53 -15.08 1.69
CA LYS A 169 13.79 -16.16 0.74
C LYS A 169 12.55 -16.49 -0.10
N GLU A 170 11.39 -16.61 0.53
CA GLU A 170 10.13 -16.86 -0.17
C GLU A 170 9.68 -15.64 -1.00
N ALA A 171 9.92 -14.42 -0.49
CA ALA A 171 9.61 -13.19 -1.22
C ALA A 171 10.38 -13.07 -2.55
N CYS A 172 11.56 -13.68 -2.68
CA CYS A 172 12.31 -13.70 -3.95
C CYS A 172 11.58 -14.41 -5.09
N LEU A 173 10.57 -15.25 -4.79
CA LEU A 173 9.75 -15.94 -5.78
C LEU A 173 8.56 -15.08 -6.26
N SER A 174 8.48 -13.82 -5.84
CA SER A 174 7.38 -12.89 -6.10
C SER A 174 7.82 -11.65 -6.88
N SER A 175 6.88 -10.74 -7.15
CA SER A 175 7.18 -9.41 -7.73
C SER A 175 7.54 -8.35 -6.68
N ILE A 176 7.81 -8.73 -5.43
CA ILE A 176 8.17 -7.79 -4.38
C ILE A 176 9.53 -7.18 -4.71
N HIS A 177 9.60 -5.85 -4.73
CA HIS A 177 10.86 -5.11 -4.89
C HIS A 177 11.22 -4.32 -3.62
N ASN A 178 10.21 -3.88 -2.87
CA ASN A 178 10.39 -3.10 -1.64
C ASN A 178 10.07 -3.93 -0.41
N VAL A 179 10.97 -3.90 0.58
CA VAL A 179 10.75 -4.51 1.88
C VAL A 179 10.83 -3.43 2.96
N HIS A 180 9.71 -3.25 3.65
CA HIS A 180 9.55 -2.32 4.75
C HIS A 180 9.69 -3.06 6.08
N ILE A 181 10.72 -2.71 6.83
CA ILE A 181 11.04 -3.27 8.13
C ILE A 181 10.62 -2.25 9.20
N ILE A 182 9.71 -2.66 10.10
CA ILE A 182 9.16 -1.79 11.14
C ILE A 182 9.77 -2.18 12.49
N ILE A 183 10.42 -1.23 13.15
CA ILE A 183 11.12 -1.44 14.44
C ILE A 183 10.54 -0.49 15.49
N GLY A 184 9.96 -1.05 16.53
CA GLY A 184 9.38 -0.30 17.64
C GLY A 184 10.29 -0.15 18.86
N SER A 185 11.36 -0.93 18.95
CA SER A 185 12.27 -0.91 20.10
C SER A 185 13.73 -1.09 19.68
N PRO A 186 14.68 -0.39 20.34
CA PRO A 186 16.11 -0.51 20.04
C PRO A 186 16.71 -1.79 20.63
N MET A 187 15.96 -2.56 21.45
CA MET A 187 16.43 -3.78 22.12
C MET A 187 16.52 -4.99 21.18
N ILE A 188 17.21 -4.84 20.04
CA ILE A 188 17.49 -5.92 19.08
C ILE A 188 18.94 -5.85 18.61
N ASN A 189 19.53 -7.00 18.29
CA ASN A 189 20.82 -7.04 17.60
C ASN A 189 20.61 -6.75 16.12
N ILE A 190 20.56 -5.46 15.76
CA ILE A 190 20.27 -5.06 14.38
C ILE A 190 21.26 -5.62 13.37
N MET A 191 22.52 -5.78 13.75
CA MET A 191 23.56 -6.25 12.82
C MET A 191 23.27 -7.67 12.30
N GLU A 192 22.56 -8.50 13.07
CA GLU A 192 22.11 -9.81 12.58
C GLU A 192 21.08 -9.68 11.45
N TYR A 193 20.17 -8.73 11.53
CA TYR A 193 19.17 -8.47 10.48
C TYR A 193 19.80 -7.79 9.26
N ILE A 194 20.69 -6.81 9.46
CA ILE A 194 21.40 -6.14 8.35
C ILE A 194 22.16 -7.16 7.50
N ARG A 195 22.87 -8.10 8.13
CA ARG A 195 23.59 -9.18 7.43
C ARG A 195 22.68 -10.05 6.56
N ILE A 196 21.41 -10.21 6.94
CA ILE A 196 20.43 -10.90 6.10
C ILE A 196 19.97 -10.00 4.98
N PHE A 197 19.66 -8.73 5.26
CA PHE A 197 19.19 -7.78 4.27
C PHE A 197 20.19 -7.64 3.11
N GLU A 198 21.49 -7.63 3.42
CA GLU A 198 22.57 -7.58 2.41
C GLU A 198 22.60 -8.80 1.46
N ARG A 199 22.05 -9.96 1.85
CA ARG A 199 22.04 -11.18 1.03
C ARG A 199 20.96 -11.19 -0.04
N TYR A 200 19.90 -10.41 0.14
CA TYR A 200 18.74 -10.39 -0.76
C TYR A 200 18.61 -9.04 -1.44
N ASN A 201 18.41 -9.05 -2.76
CA ASN A 201 18.39 -7.84 -3.59
C ASN A 201 17.02 -7.15 -3.58
N PHE A 202 16.60 -6.69 -2.41
CA PHE A 202 15.43 -5.81 -2.25
C PHE A 202 15.86 -4.38 -1.96
N GLN A 203 14.97 -3.43 -2.23
CA GLN A 203 15.10 -2.09 -1.67
C GLN A 203 14.50 -2.08 -0.27
N TYR A 204 15.33 -1.84 0.73
CA TYR A 204 14.92 -1.86 2.13
C TYR A 204 14.54 -0.47 2.63
N TYR A 205 13.46 -0.44 3.41
CA TYR A 205 12.98 0.75 4.11
C TYR A 205 12.83 0.43 5.59
N LEU A 206 13.50 1.18 6.46
CA LEU A 206 13.43 1.01 7.90
C LEU A 206 12.50 2.06 8.51
N HIS A 207 11.36 1.63 9.02
CA HIS A 207 10.33 2.46 9.65
C HIS A 207 10.51 2.48 11.17
N ILE A 208 10.80 3.66 11.71
CA ILE A 208 11.28 3.78 13.09
C ILE A 208 11.08 5.21 13.62
N TYR A 209 10.79 5.36 14.92
CA TYR A 209 10.65 6.68 15.54
C TYR A 209 12.02 7.31 15.81
N SER A 210 12.12 8.64 15.67
CA SER A 210 13.36 9.41 15.83
C SER A 210 14.10 9.15 17.14
N ASP A 211 13.36 8.97 18.24
CA ASP A 211 13.91 8.68 19.57
C ASP A 211 14.66 7.33 19.61
N ILE A 212 14.30 6.40 18.73
CA ILE A 212 14.86 5.04 18.65
C ILE A 212 15.99 4.98 17.62
N VAL A 213 15.85 5.72 16.51
CA VAL A 213 16.88 5.77 15.44
C VAL A 213 18.23 6.17 15.99
N TYR A 214 18.27 7.13 16.91
CA TYR A 214 19.53 7.62 17.45
C TYR A 214 20.31 6.51 18.18
N GLU A 215 19.64 5.71 19.00
CA GLU A 215 20.24 4.55 19.67
C GLU A 215 20.65 3.48 18.66
N PHE A 216 19.79 3.21 17.68
CA PHE A 216 20.07 2.27 16.59
C PHE A 216 21.35 2.62 15.81
N LEU A 217 21.50 3.89 15.40
CA LEU A 217 22.68 4.36 14.66
C LEU A 217 23.93 4.34 15.53
N SER A 218 23.80 4.54 16.85
CA SER A 218 24.94 4.48 17.77
C SER A 218 25.59 3.09 17.86
N HIS A 219 24.86 2.04 17.49
CA HIS A 219 25.35 0.65 17.47
C HIS A 219 25.95 0.23 16.12
N ILE A 220 25.93 1.09 15.10
CA ILE A 220 26.50 0.81 13.80
C ILE A 220 27.90 1.41 13.73
N SER A 221 28.92 0.55 13.71
CA SER A 221 30.32 0.97 13.63
C SER A 221 30.76 1.35 12.21
N ASP A 222 30.12 0.78 11.18
CA ASP A 222 30.38 1.06 9.78
C ASP A 222 29.08 1.44 9.05
N TYR A 223 28.96 2.71 8.70
CA TYR A 223 27.79 3.25 7.98
C TYR A 223 27.66 2.67 6.57
N SER A 224 28.71 2.08 6.00
CA SER A 224 28.64 1.41 4.69
C SER A 224 27.66 0.22 4.71
N SER A 225 27.53 -0.48 5.83
CA SER A 225 26.61 -1.62 6.02
C SER A 225 25.13 -1.22 5.97
N VAL A 226 24.82 0.06 6.16
CA VAL A 226 23.45 0.59 6.08
C VAL A 226 23.23 1.52 4.89
N SER A 227 24.21 1.64 3.99
CA SER A 227 24.14 2.50 2.81
C SER A 227 23.02 2.13 1.83
N LYS A 228 22.53 0.88 1.87
CA LYS A 228 21.42 0.40 1.04
C LYS A 228 20.05 0.47 1.71
N ILE A 229 20.00 0.92 2.96
CA ILE A 229 18.76 1.00 3.76
C ILE A 229 18.26 2.44 3.73
N ASN A 230 17.00 2.60 3.33
CA ASN A 230 16.29 3.87 3.39
C ASN A 230 15.61 3.98 4.75
N PHE A 231 15.99 4.95 5.57
CA PHE A 231 15.38 5.23 6.86
C PHE A 231 14.13 6.10 6.67
N VAL A 232 12.99 5.62 7.14
CA VAL A 232 11.74 6.37 7.25
C VAL A 232 11.54 6.70 8.73
N VAL A 233 11.88 7.94 9.09
CA VAL A 233 11.98 8.39 10.48
C VAL A 233 10.76 9.18 10.87
N PHE A 234 9.99 8.65 11.81
CA PHE A 234 8.79 9.29 12.33
C PHE A 234 9.10 10.19 13.53
N CYS A 235 8.53 11.39 13.50
CA CYS A 235 8.50 12.32 14.62
C CYS A 235 7.04 12.60 14.96
N ASP A 236 6.69 12.55 16.24
CA ASP A 236 5.38 12.94 16.73
C ASP A 236 5.50 13.92 17.90
N ARG A 237 4.36 14.28 18.48
CA ARG A 237 4.27 15.17 19.64
C ARG A 237 5.03 14.69 20.89
N TYR A 238 5.41 13.41 20.94
CA TYR A 238 6.16 12.81 22.04
C TYR A 238 7.64 12.63 21.71
N SER A 239 8.04 12.82 20.45
CA SER A 239 9.44 12.78 20.04
C SER A 239 10.24 13.94 20.59
N ASN A 240 11.51 13.67 20.92
CA ASN A 240 12.43 14.69 21.40
C ASN A 240 12.85 15.61 20.24
N PRO A 241 12.50 16.91 20.29
CA PRO A 241 12.76 17.83 19.19
C PRO A 241 14.25 18.01 18.90
N ASN A 242 15.10 17.97 19.92
CA ASN A 242 16.54 18.14 19.77
C ASN A 242 17.18 16.94 19.06
N ILE A 243 16.71 15.72 19.36
CA ILE A 243 17.17 14.50 18.67
C ILE A 243 16.76 14.54 17.21
N ALA A 244 15.50 14.87 16.92
CA ALA A 244 15.00 14.98 15.56
C ALA A 244 15.78 16.02 14.72
N GLN A 245 16.01 17.22 15.26
CA GLN A 245 16.80 18.26 14.57
C GLN A 245 18.24 17.83 14.31
N ARG A 246 18.86 17.14 15.28
CA ARG A 246 20.21 16.62 15.13
C ARG A 246 20.29 15.57 14.04
N LEU A 247 19.38 14.59 14.04
CA LEU A 247 19.30 13.56 13.00
C LEU A 247 19.13 14.19 11.61
N ILE A 248 18.20 15.14 11.46
CA ILE A 248 17.98 15.86 10.19
C ILE A 248 19.26 16.57 9.72
N LYS A 249 20.00 17.20 10.64
CA LYS A 249 21.24 17.90 10.30
C LYS A 249 22.33 16.93 9.87
N GLU A 250 22.51 15.83 10.60
CA GLU A 250 23.54 14.82 10.35
C GLU A 250 23.24 13.99 9.08
N SER A 251 21.97 13.87 8.67
CA SER A 251 21.57 13.07 7.52
C SER A 251 21.58 13.79 6.17
N LYS A 252 21.80 15.11 6.13
CA LYS A 252 21.66 15.94 4.92
C LYS A 252 22.50 15.46 3.73
N ASP A 253 23.66 14.88 4.02
CA ASP A 253 24.63 14.47 3.01
C ASP A 253 24.52 12.97 2.67
N CYS A 254 23.62 12.22 3.33
CA CYS A 254 23.54 10.77 3.22
C CYS A 254 22.45 10.25 2.25
N GLY A 255 21.46 11.06 1.87
CA GLY A 255 20.39 10.70 0.92
C GLY A 255 19.41 9.60 1.36
N ASN A 256 19.71 8.85 2.42
CA ASN A 256 18.98 7.67 2.85
C ASN A 256 17.89 7.93 3.88
N PHE A 257 17.57 9.19 4.22
CA PHE A 257 16.62 9.51 5.29
C PHE A 257 15.42 10.29 4.76
N GLU A 258 14.22 9.74 4.94
CA GLU A 258 12.95 10.44 4.83
C GLU A 258 12.44 10.74 6.25
N PHE A 259 12.21 12.02 6.55
CA PHE A 259 11.64 12.42 7.83
C PHE A 259 10.16 12.75 7.69
N ILE A 260 9.35 12.14 8.54
CA ILE A 260 7.90 12.28 8.57
C ILE A 260 7.47 12.86 9.90
N ASN A 261 6.78 14.01 9.86
CA ASN A 261 6.13 14.60 11.02
C ASN A 261 4.65 14.20 11.07
N LEU A 262 4.26 13.54 12.17
CA LEU A 262 2.91 13.08 12.45
C LEU A 262 2.17 14.16 13.24
N ILE A 263 1.13 14.75 12.65
CA ILE A 263 0.50 15.97 13.15
C ILE A 263 -0.96 15.70 13.52
N ASP A 264 -1.33 15.98 14.77
CA ASP A 264 -2.70 15.86 15.27
C ASP A 264 -3.39 17.21 15.52
N GLU A 265 -2.66 18.33 15.55
CA GLU A 265 -3.18 19.68 15.84
C GLU A 265 -2.43 20.79 15.06
N VAL A 266 -3.12 21.91 14.76
CA VAL A 266 -2.59 23.03 13.95
C VAL A 266 -1.37 23.69 14.59
N ASP A 267 -1.40 23.88 15.90
CA ASP A 267 -0.37 24.60 16.66
C ASP A 267 0.81 23.69 17.05
N ARG A 268 0.76 22.41 16.66
CA ARG A 268 1.79 21.40 16.92
C ARG A 268 2.56 20.98 15.67
N LEU A 269 2.77 21.91 14.74
CA LEU A 269 4.00 21.85 13.97
C LEU A 269 5.13 21.86 14.98
N LEU A 270 5.76 20.70 15.23
CA LEU A 270 6.97 20.62 16.05
C LEU A 270 7.85 21.82 15.68
N SER A 271 8.51 22.44 16.65
CA SER A 271 9.57 23.44 16.40
C SER A 271 10.70 22.90 15.50
N CYS A 272 10.65 21.61 15.16
CA CYS A 272 11.49 20.89 14.21
C CYS A 272 10.93 20.84 12.78
N SER A 273 9.81 21.50 12.47
CA SER A 273 9.26 21.56 11.11
C SER A 273 10.24 22.28 10.20
N SER A 274 11.16 21.53 9.62
CA SER A 274 12.00 21.98 8.52
C SER A 274 11.23 21.73 7.22
N SER A 275 11.54 22.51 6.17
CA SER A 275 11.02 22.28 4.82
C SER A 275 11.35 20.89 4.26
N ALA A 276 12.25 20.15 4.91
CA ALA A 276 12.66 18.81 4.51
C ALA A 276 11.77 17.68 5.06
N MET A 277 10.83 17.98 5.97
CA MET A 277 9.95 16.95 6.54
C MET A 277 8.63 16.84 5.78
N LYS A 278 8.23 15.62 5.46
CA LYS A 278 6.89 15.30 5.00
C LYS A 278 5.92 15.35 6.18
N MET A 279 4.73 15.89 5.97
CA MET A 279 3.72 16.00 7.02
C MET A 279 2.59 15.00 6.76
N LEU A 280 2.25 14.21 7.77
CA LEU A 280 1.13 13.27 7.73
C LEU A 280 0.15 13.58 8.87
N PRO A 281 -1.13 13.86 8.57
CA PRO A 281 -2.12 14.16 9.58
C PRO A 281 -2.61 12.88 10.29
N VAL A 282 -2.66 12.87 11.61
CA VAL A 282 -3.11 11.72 12.40
C VAL A 282 -4.51 11.98 12.96
N TRP A 283 -5.46 11.10 12.63
CA TRP A 283 -6.78 11.10 13.25
C TRP A 283 -6.69 10.52 14.67
N THR A 284 -7.12 11.32 15.66
CA THR A 284 -7.11 10.91 17.08
C THR A 284 -8.51 10.76 17.67
N GLU A 285 -9.53 10.72 16.81
CA GLU A 285 -10.97 10.75 17.14
C GLU A 285 -11.46 12.07 17.74
N ASN A 286 -10.58 12.83 18.39
CA ASN A 286 -10.90 14.07 19.09
C ASN A 286 -10.41 15.33 18.37
N ASN A 287 -9.87 15.21 17.15
CA ASN A 287 -9.28 16.32 16.40
C ASN A 287 -10.03 16.65 15.09
N PHE A 288 -11.36 16.50 15.08
CA PHE A 288 -12.21 16.87 13.94
C PHE A 288 -11.94 18.30 13.44
N ASP A 289 -11.80 19.26 14.35
CA ASP A 289 -11.54 20.65 14.01
C ASP A 289 -10.23 20.86 13.24
N PHE A 290 -9.19 20.06 13.51
CA PHE A 290 -7.92 20.13 12.80
C PHE A 290 -8.10 19.75 11.32
N PHE A 291 -8.80 18.65 11.07
CA PHE A 291 -9.10 18.15 9.73
C PHE A 291 -10.08 19.07 8.97
N TRP A 292 -11.14 19.53 9.64
CA TRP A 292 -12.12 20.45 9.09
C TRP A 292 -11.49 21.77 8.64
N ARG A 293 -10.69 22.41 9.50
CA ARG A 293 -10.02 23.70 9.20
C ARG A 293 -8.99 23.60 8.07
N ARG A 294 -8.45 22.41 7.80
CA ARG A 294 -7.46 22.17 6.74
C ARG A 294 -8.06 21.64 5.44
N GLY A 295 -9.37 21.36 5.40
CA GLY A 295 -10.02 20.74 4.24
C GLY A 295 -9.52 19.32 3.95
N ILE A 296 -8.89 18.67 4.95
CA ILE A 296 -8.41 17.28 4.86
C ILE A 296 -9.52 16.43 5.46
N PHE A 297 -10.24 15.66 4.66
CA PHE A 297 -11.28 14.77 5.17
C PHE A 297 -10.70 13.36 5.40
N PRO A 298 -10.71 12.83 6.63
CA PRO A 298 -10.42 11.42 6.84
C PRO A 298 -11.55 10.60 6.21
N TRP A 299 -11.25 9.80 5.19
CA TRP A 299 -12.19 8.85 4.57
C TRP A 299 -12.57 7.67 5.49
N MET A 300 -12.44 7.82 6.82
CA MET A 300 -12.61 6.75 7.80
C MET A 300 -13.87 6.87 8.68
N SER A 301 -14.70 7.91 8.53
CA SER A 301 -15.95 8.06 9.28
C SER A 301 -17.17 8.09 8.36
N LEU A 302 -17.45 6.97 7.69
CA LEU A 302 -18.77 6.70 7.10
C LEU A 302 -19.34 5.35 7.56
N HIS A 303 -19.04 4.91 8.78
CA HIS A 303 -19.82 3.86 9.45
C HIS A 303 -19.89 4.13 10.95
N SER A 304 -20.73 5.09 11.35
CA SER A 304 -21.44 4.98 12.63
C SER A 304 -22.71 4.17 12.38
N PRO A 305 -22.90 3.00 13.01
CA PRO A 305 -24.22 2.44 13.14
C PRO A 305 -25.01 3.32 14.11
N ASN A 306 -26.16 3.81 13.67
CA ASN A 306 -27.25 4.13 14.59
C ASN A 306 -27.69 2.85 15.32
#